data_AF-A0A2X0XGF4-F1
#
_entry.id   AF-A0A2X0XGF4-F1
#
_cell.length_a   1.000
_cell.length_b   1.000
_cell.length_c   1.000
_cell.angle_alpha   90.00
_cell.angle_beta   90.00
_cell.angle_gamma   90.00
#
_symmetry.space_group_name_H-M   'P 1'
#
loop_
_entity.id
_entity.type
_entity.pdbx_description
1 polymer ?
#
loop_
_entity_poly.entity_id
_entity_poly.type
_entity_poly.pdbx_seq_one_letter_code
_entity_poly.pdbx_strand_id
1 'polypeptide(L)'
;MCNEYKIIEEFFYRNREQVKNPIIRSFLADAQNLYLVQHAILYPNDCNLKMVDETFQAHYQRVQKIKYISNLIYFFSLDFDKKKRRLQNRFLLVADSGLMDDGIRDEESEEEGLLEKIENEQLFKGLQKLTDKQLQILEMIYVKDYSIKVIAETLQTTPQNISNLHRKALKKLHHIIRKEEI
;
A
#
# COMPACT_ATOMS: atom_id res chain seq x y z
N MET A 1 24.83 -27.93 35.84
CA MET A 1 25.78 -27.06 35.10
C MET A 1 26.44 -27.75 33.91
N CYS A 2 27.50 -28.57 34.03
CA CYS A 2 28.24 -29.03 32.83
C CYS A 2 27.44 -29.93 31.86
N ASN A 3 26.38 -30.61 32.33
CA ASN A 3 25.55 -31.49 31.50
C ASN A 3 24.47 -30.73 30.70
N GLU A 4 23.83 -29.73 31.32
CA GLU A 4 22.76 -28.93 30.70
C GLU A 4 23.28 -28.12 29.50
N TYR A 5 24.46 -27.50 29.66
CA TYR A 5 25.10 -26.76 28.57
C TYR A 5 25.41 -27.66 27.37
N LYS A 6 25.86 -28.90 27.60
CA LYS A 6 26.14 -29.86 26.52
C LYS A 6 24.87 -30.26 25.75
N ILE A 7 23.76 -30.49 26.44
CA ILE A 7 22.48 -30.85 25.81
C ILE A 7 21.98 -29.70 24.93
N ILE A 8 22.05 -28.47 25.44
CA ILE A 8 21.66 -27.27 24.68
C ILE A 8 22.56 -27.07 23.46
N GLU A 9 23.88 -27.18 23.64
CA GLU A 9 24.84 -27.03 22.55
C GLU A 9 24.63 -28.10 21.47
N GLU A 10 24.42 -29.36 21.86
CA GLU A 10 24.14 -30.44 20.94
C GLU A 10 22.82 -30.23 20.17
N PHE A 11 21.78 -29.72 20.84
CA PHE A 11 20.52 -29.38 20.20
C PHE A 11 20.70 -28.33 19.10
N PHE A 12 21.41 -27.23 19.39
CA PHE A 12 21.66 -26.18 18.40
C PHE A 12 22.61 -26.62 17.30
N TYR A 13 23.59 -27.48 17.60
CA TYR A 13 24.49 -28.06 16.60
C TYR A 13 23.72 -28.94 15.61
N ARG A 14 22.84 -29.81 16.11
CA ARG A 14 21.97 -30.67 15.28
C ARG A 14 21.00 -29.85 14.42
N ASN A 15 20.54 -28.70 14.91
CA ASN A 15 19.56 -27.84 14.23
C ASN A 15 20.19 -26.57 13.61
N ARG A 16 21.50 -26.59 13.32
CA ARG A 16 22.24 -25.41 12.84
C ARG A 16 21.66 -24.77 11.58
N GLU A 17 21.11 -25.56 10.67
CA GLU A 17 20.54 -25.05 9.41
C GLU A 17 19.24 -24.30 9.65
N GLN A 18 18.41 -24.75 10.59
CA GLN A 18 17.20 -24.05 10.99
C GLN A 18 17.55 -22.74 11.70
N VAL A 19 18.58 -22.73 12.54
CA VAL A 19 19.05 -21.53 13.26
C VAL A 19 19.58 -20.45 12.30
N LYS A 20 20.10 -20.82 11.13
CA LYS A 20 20.51 -19.85 10.10
C LYS A 20 19.34 -19.04 9.54
N ASN A 21 18.10 -19.52 9.67
CA ASN A 21 16.93 -18.78 9.22
C ASN A 21 16.88 -17.41 9.93
N PRO A 22 16.82 -16.28 9.21
CA PRO A 22 16.82 -14.94 9.81
C PRO A 22 15.72 -14.73 10.84
N ILE A 23 14.55 -15.35 10.64
CA ILE A 23 13.41 -15.25 11.55
C ILE A 23 13.74 -15.95 12.87
N ILE A 24 14.24 -17.18 12.80
CA ILE A 24 14.63 -17.96 13.98
C ILE A 24 15.79 -17.26 14.70
N ARG A 25 16.78 -16.78 13.96
CA ARG A 25 17.89 -15.99 14.52
C ARG A 25 17.40 -14.74 15.23
N SER A 26 16.45 -14.00 14.65
CA SER A 26 15.89 -12.80 15.26
C SER A 26 15.04 -13.10 16.51
N PHE A 27 14.45 -14.31 16.58
CA PHE A 27 13.71 -14.77 17.76
C PHE A 27 14.66 -15.12 18.90
N LEU A 28 15.71 -15.89 18.61
CA LEU A 28 16.73 -16.33 19.58
C LEU A 28 17.67 -15.21 20.03
N ALA A 29 17.68 -14.07 19.34
CA ALA A 29 18.45 -12.89 19.76
C ALA A 29 17.88 -12.22 21.01
N ASP A 30 16.60 -12.46 21.32
CA ASP A 30 15.97 -12.00 22.56
C ASP A 30 16.31 -12.97 23.71
N ALA A 31 16.81 -12.42 24.82
CA ALA A 31 17.24 -13.22 25.96
C ALA A 31 16.10 -14.02 26.61
N GLN A 32 14.87 -13.49 26.64
CA GLN A 32 13.71 -14.18 27.19
C GLN A 32 13.29 -15.34 26.29
N ASN A 33 13.22 -15.11 24.98
CA ASN A 33 12.90 -16.15 24.02
C ASN A 33 13.95 -17.27 24.01
N LEU A 34 15.23 -16.90 24.09
CA LEU A 34 16.32 -17.87 24.21
C LEU A 34 16.18 -18.71 25.48
N TYR A 35 15.86 -18.08 26.61
CA TYR A 35 15.61 -18.77 27.87
C TYR A 35 14.43 -19.76 27.75
N LEU A 36 13.32 -19.37 27.13
CA LEU A 36 12.16 -20.25 26.91
C LEU A 36 12.54 -21.49 26.11
N VAL A 37 13.33 -21.31 25.03
CA VAL A 37 13.80 -22.41 24.20
C VAL A 37 14.74 -23.33 24.99
N GLN A 38 15.71 -22.78 25.72
CA GLN A 38 16.61 -23.57 26.57
C GLN A 38 15.84 -24.33 27.65
N HIS A 39 14.84 -23.70 28.27
CA HIS A 39 14.00 -24.33 29.28
C HIS A 39 13.17 -25.48 28.70
N ALA A 40 12.61 -25.32 27.49
CA ALA A 40 11.88 -26.38 26.80
C ALA A 40 12.80 -27.54 26.36
N ILE A 41 14.06 -27.27 26.01
CA ILE A 41 15.06 -28.30 25.69
C ILE A 41 15.42 -29.12 26.94
N LEU A 42 15.66 -28.45 28.08
CA LEU A 42 16.06 -29.10 29.32
C LEU A 42 14.91 -29.84 30.01
N TYR A 43 13.69 -29.30 29.89
CA TYR A 43 12.50 -29.83 30.56
C TYR A 43 11.33 -29.90 29.56
N PRO A 44 11.36 -30.86 28.62
CA PRO A 44 10.32 -30.99 27.62
C PRO A 44 9.00 -31.43 28.27
N ASN A 45 8.02 -30.54 28.21
CA ASN A 45 6.63 -30.81 28.57
C ASN A 45 5.70 -29.98 27.67
N ASP A 46 4.43 -30.36 27.62
CA ASP A 46 3.46 -29.71 26.72
C ASP A 46 3.31 -28.20 26.99
N CYS A 47 3.39 -27.78 28.26
CA CYS A 47 3.29 -26.37 28.63
C CYS A 47 4.49 -25.56 28.11
N ASN A 48 5.71 -26.07 28.26
CA ASN A 48 6.95 -25.41 27.86
C ASN A 48 7.06 -25.34 26.34
N LEU A 49 6.67 -26.40 25.63
CA LEU A 49 6.61 -26.38 24.16
C LEU A 49 5.57 -25.35 23.69
N LYS A 50 4.36 -25.38 24.25
CA LYS A 50 3.30 -24.46 23.88
C LYS A 50 3.70 -22.99 24.12
N MET A 51 4.40 -22.71 25.21
CA MET A 51 4.89 -21.37 25.52
C MET A 51 5.94 -20.89 24.49
N VAL A 52 6.84 -21.76 24.06
CA VAL A 52 7.78 -21.45 22.96
C VAL A 52 7.03 -21.21 21.65
N ASP A 53 6.04 -22.05 21.33
CA ASP A 53 5.27 -21.92 20.08
C ASP A 53 4.45 -20.62 20.05
N GLU A 54 3.73 -20.30 21.13
CA GLU A 54 2.93 -19.07 21.24
C GLU A 54 3.80 -17.82 21.14
N THR A 55 4.96 -17.80 21.84
CA THR A 55 5.90 -16.67 21.77
C THR A 55 6.56 -16.55 20.40
N PHE A 56 6.93 -17.67 19.78
CA PHE A 56 7.46 -17.68 18.42
C PHE A 56 6.44 -17.19 17.41
N GLN A 57 5.17 -17.61 17.52
CA GLN A 57 4.09 -17.16 16.65
C GLN A 57 3.87 -15.65 16.76
N ALA A 58 3.87 -15.10 17.98
CA ALA A 58 3.75 -13.67 18.20
C ALA A 58 4.93 -12.89 17.57
N HIS A 59 6.17 -13.37 17.75
CA HIS A 59 7.35 -12.76 17.13
C HIS A 59 7.29 -12.83 15.59
N TYR A 60 6.92 -13.97 15.02
CA TYR A 60 6.76 -14.15 13.59
C TYR A 60 5.74 -13.17 12.99
N GLN A 61 4.57 -13.06 13.63
CA GLN A 61 3.55 -12.08 13.23
C GLN A 61 4.06 -10.65 13.31
N ARG A 62 4.84 -10.30 14.34
CA ARG A 62 5.45 -8.97 14.47
C ARG A 62 6.40 -8.68 13.30
N VAL A 63 7.28 -9.61 12.96
CA VAL A 63 8.21 -9.47 11.83
C VAL A 63 7.43 -9.30 10.50
N GLN A 64 6.37 -10.08 10.29
CA GLN A 64 5.52 -9.93 9.11
C GLN A 64 4.82 -8.57 9.04
N LYS A 65 4.26 -8.09 10.17
CA LYS A 65 3.60 -6.78 10.25
C LYS A 65 4.56 -5.64 9.91
N ILE A 66 5.78 -5.67 10.46
CA ILE A 66 6.80 -4.66 10.17
C ILE A 66 7.11 -4.65 8.67
N LYS A 67 7.41 -5.82 8.07
CA LYS A 67 7.67 -5.94 6.62
C LYS A 67 6.53 -5.37 5.79
N TYR A 68 5.29 -5.70 6.16
CA TYR A 68 4.10 -5.21 5.46
C TYR A 68 3.99 -3.69 5.53
N ILE A 69 4.11 -3.11 6.72
CA ILE A 69 4.01 -1.65 6.92
C ILE A 69 5.15 -0.91 6.21
N SER A 70 6.39 -1.43 6.27
CA SER A 70 7.52 -0.84 5.54
C SER A 70 7.28 -0.80 4.03
N ASN A 71 6.75 -1.89 3.46
CA ASN A 71 6.39 -1.93 2.05
C ASN A 71 5.26 -0.94 1.73
N LEU A 72 4.25 -0.85 2.59
CA LEU A 72 3.15 0.11 2.43
C LEU A 72 3.65 1.55 2.39
N ILE A 73 4.52 1.94 3.32
CA ILE A 73 5.14 3.28 3.37
C ILE A 73 5.95 3.54 2.10
N TYR A 74 6.75 2.57 1.64
CA TYR A 74 7.55 2.70 0.42
C TYR A 74 6.69 2.94 -0.81
N PHE A 75 5.66 2.12 -1.03
CA PHE A 75 4.78 2.26 -2.19
C PHE A 75 3.96 3.56 -2.12
N PHE A 76 3.47 3.93 -0.95
CA PHE A 76 2.76 5.20 -0.76
C PHE A 76 3.65 6.40 -1.09
N SER A 77 4.90 6.39 -0.63
CA SER A 77 5.86 7.48 -0.92
C SER A 77 6.16 7.56 -2.42
N LEU A 78 6.34 6.41 -3.07
CA LEU A 78 6.55 6.35 -4.52
C LEU A 78 5.37 6.93 -5.31
N ASP A 79 4.15 6.62 -4.89
CA ASP A 79 2.94 7.10 -5.56
C ASP A 79 2.71 8.60 -5.30
N PHE A 80 3.02 9.09 -4.10
CA PHE A 80 3.05 10.52 -3.80
C PHE A 80 4.05 11.26 -4.69
N ASP A 81 5.27 10.76 -4.84
CA ASP A 81 6.29 11.36 -5.70
C ASP A 81 5.90 11.36 -7.17
N LYS A 82 5.22 10.29 -7.64
CA LYS A 82 4.67 10.26 -9.00
C LYS A 82 3.58 11.32 -9.16
N LYS A 83 2.68 11.47 -8.19
CA LYS A 83 1.63 12.49 -8.20
C LYS A 83 2.24 13.89 -8.26
N LYS A 84 3.21 14.18 -7.39
CA LYS A 84 3.94 15.46 -7.39
C LYS A 84 4.63 15.73 -8.72
N ARG A 85 5.33 14.75 -9.29
CA ARG A 85 5.97 14.89 -10.61
C ARG A 85 4.97 15.14 -11.74
N ARG A 86 3.84 14.45 -11.75
CA ARG A 86 2.77 14.70 -12.74
C ARG A 86 2.23 16.12 -12.62
N LEU A 87 2.03 16.61 -11.40
CA LEU A 87 1.60 17.98 -11.15
C LEU A 87 2.63 18.99 -11.67
N GLN A 88 3.91 18.82 -11.30
CA GLN A 88 5.00 19.67 -11.78
C GLN A 88 5.18 19.63 -13.30
N ASN A 89 4.98 18.48 -13.93
CA ASN A 89 5.08 18.34 -15.39
C ASN A 89 3.87 18.97 -16.12
N ARG A 90 2.69 18.99 -15.50
CA ARG A 90 1.50 19.68 -16.03
C ARG A 90 1.64 21.19 -15.90
N PHE A 91 2.09 21.65 -14.74
CA PHE A 91 2.43 23.03 -14.46
C PHE A 91 3.92 23.25 -14.64
N LEU A 92 4.44 22.95 -15.83
CA LEU A 92 5.80 23.35 -16.18
C LEU A 92 5.81 24.88 -16.03
N LEU A 93 6.44 25.38 -14.98
CA LEU A 93 6.71 26.81 -14.84
C LEU A 93 7.44 27.20 -16.11
N VAL A 94 6.74 27.89 -17.02
CA VAL A 94 7.36 28.74 -18.03
C VAL A 94 7.99 29.89 -17.24
N ALA A 95 9.05 29.58 -16.52
CA ALA A 95 9.99 30.54 -15.95
C ALA A 95 10.88 31.00 -17.11
N ASP A 96 10.26 31.61 -18.11
CA ASP A 96 10.93 32.38 -19.15
C ASP A 96 10.02 33.52 -19.60
N SER A 97 9.61 34.34 -18.64
CA SER A 97 9.26 35.73 -18.88
C SER A 97 9.37 36.45 -17.54
N GLY A 98 10.46 37.21 -17.41
CA GLY A 98 10.74 37.95 -16.20
C GLY A 98 9.65 38.97 -15.92
N LEU A 99 8.85 38.76 -14.89
CA LEU A 99 8.25 39.82 -14.10
C LEU A 99 8.22 39.33 -12.66
N MET A 100 9.08 39.96 -11.86
CA MET A 100 8.86 40.10 -10.43
C MET A 100 7.51 40.81 -10.28
N ASP A 101 6.48 40.15 -9.77
CA ASP A 101 5.48 40.88 -9.01
C ASP A 101 4.78 39.98 -7.99
N ASP A 102 4.49 40.67 -6.91
CA ASP A 102 3.89 40.34 -5.65
C ASP A 102 2.56 39.58 -5.76
N GLY A 103 2.24 38.78 -4.75
CA GLY A 103 0.90 38.18 -4.67
C GLY A 103 0.81 36.85 -3.96
N ILE A 104 0.90 36.89 -2.63
CA ILE A 104 0.15 35.95 -1.80
C ILE A 104 -1.32 36.08 -2.21
N ARG A 105 -1.86 35.08 -2.92
CA ARG A 105 -3.30 34.89 -3.08
C ARG A 105 -3.64 33.45 -2.75
N ASP A 106 -4.08 33.27 -1.50
CA ASP A 106 -5.14 32.32 -1.17
C ASP A 106 -6.34 32.68 -2.06
N GLU A 107 -6.48 31.99 -3.19
CA GLU A 107 -7.75 31.92 -3.90
C GLU A 107 -8.13 30.45 -3.94
N GLU A 108 -9.17 30.12 -3.16
CA GLU A 108 -10.00 28.93 -3.31
C GLU A 108 -10.40 28.81 -4.79
N SER A 109 -9.54 28.18 -5.58
CA SER A 109 -9.81 27.94 -6.99
C SER A 109 -10.82 26.82 -7.06
N GLU A 110 -12.04 27.17 -7.45
CA GLU A 110 -13.14 26.28 -7.81
C GLU A 110 -12.58 25.02 -8.48
N GLU A 111 -12.80 23.85 -7.87
CA GLU A 111 -12.24 22.59 -8.36
C GLU A 111 -12.74 22.30 -9.78
N GLU A 112 -11.94 22.68 -10.79
CA GLU A 112 -12.26 22.42 -12.18
C GLU A 112 -12.53 20.91 -12.40
N GLY A 113 -13.71 20.62 -12.95
CA GLY A 113 -14.26 19.27 -13.06
C GLY A 113 -13.46 18.39 -14.02
N LEU A 114 -13.67 17.08 -13.98
CA LEU A 114 -12.98 16.12 -14.86
C LEU A 114 -13.04 16.51 -16.36
N LEU A 115 -14.11 17.16 -16.80
CA LEU A 115 -14.32 17.56 -18.19
C LEU A 115 -13.44 18.74 -18.64
N GLU A 116 -13.09 19.64 -17.73
CA GLU A 116 -12.31 20.86 -18.04
C GLU A 116 -10.81 20.55 -18.20
N LYS A 117 -10.35 19.42 -17.65
CA LYS A 117 -8.95 18.96 -17.68
C LYS A 117 -8.59 18.11 -18.90
N ILE A 118 -9.46 18.03 -19.91
CA ILE A 118 -9.33 17.08 -21.01
C ILE A 118 -9.23 17.82 -22.35
N GLU A 119 -8.03 17.82 -22.89
CA GLU A 119 -7.70 18.44 -24.18
C GLU A 119 -8.02 17.53 -25.37
N ASN A 120 -8.16 16.21 -25.14
CA ASN A 120 -8.46 15.26 -26.20
C ASN A 120 -9.97 15.24 -26.51
N GLU A 121 -10.34 15.74 -27.68
CA GLU A 121 -11.73 15.91 -28.11
C GLU A 121 -12.52 14.58 -28.16
N GLN A 122 -11.88 13.47 -28.54
CA GLN A 122 -12.52 12.15 -28.59
C GLN A 122 -12.81 11.62 -27.18
N LEU A 123 -11.87 11.79 -26.26
CA LEU A 123 -12.04 11.42 -24.86
C LEU A 123 -13.12 12.28 -24.20
N PHE A 124 -13.16 13.58 -24.50
CA PHE A 124 -14.18 14.51 -24.02
C PHE A 124 -15.59 14.08 -24.45
N LYS A 125 -15.79 13.80 -25.75
CA LYS A 125 -17.05 13.26 -26.28
C LYS A 125 -17.41 11.90 -25.65
N GLY A 126 -16.41 11.08 -25.34
CA GLY A 126 -16.60 9.81 -24.65
C GLY A 126 -17.10 9.97 -23.21
N LEU A 127 -16.56 10.95 -22.49
CA LEU A 127 -16.95 11.23 -21.10
C LEU A 127 -18.34 11.84 -20.99
N GLN A 128 -18.74 12.69 -21.93
CA GLN A 128 -20.11 13.21 -21.99
C GLN A 128 -21.19 12.11 -22.18
N LYS A 129 -20.81 10.92 -22.68
CA LYS A 129 -21.72 9.78 -22.86
C LYS A 129 -21.82 8.87 -21.62
N LEU A 130 -21.05 9.14 -20.57
CA LEU A 130 -21.15 8.43 -19.30
C LEU A 130 -22.33 8.94 -18.48
N THR A 131 -22.82 8.10 -17.56
CA THR A 131 -23.79 8.55 -16.56
C THR A 131 -23.10 9.38 -15.49
N ASP A 132 -23.81 10.28 -14.81
CA ASP A 132 -23.26 11.15 -13.75
C ASP A 132 -22.50 10.37 -12.68
N LYS A 133 -23.02 9.22 -12.22
CA LYS A 133 -22.32 8.36 -11.25
C LYS A 133 -21.01 7.78 -11.77
N GLN A 134 -20.92 7.51 -13.07
CA GLN A 134 -19.69 7.01 -13.68
C GLN A 134 -18.67 8.14 -13.81
N LEU A 135 -19.12 9.33 -14.22
CA LEU A 135 -18.28 10.52 -14.31
C LEU A 135 -17.74 10.93 -12.94
N GLN A 136 -18.61 10.98 -11.93
CA GLN A 136 -18.26 11.27 -10.54
C GLN A 136 -17.24 10.28 -9.98
N ILE A 137 -17.40 8.98 -10.25
CA ILE A 137 -16.42 7.97 -9.83
C ILE A 137 -15.08 8.16 -10.55
N LEU A 138 -15.08 8.47 -11.85
CA LEU A 138 -13.85 8.75 -12.58
C LEU A 138 -13.16 10.01 -12.05
N GLU A 139 -13.92 11.04 -11.72
CA GLU A 139 -13.41 12.28 -11.16
C GLU A 139 -12.78 12.06 -9.77
N MET A 140 -13.49 11.35 -8.88
CA MET A 140 -12.96 11.00 -7.57
C MET A 140 -11.69 10.15 -7.67
N ILE A 141 -11.57 9.27 -8.68
CA ILE A 141 -10.38 8.42 -8.87
C ILE A 141 -9.22 9.17 -9.54
N TYR A 142 -9.48 9.91 -10.62
CA TYR A 142 -8.41 10.44 -11.48
C TYR A 142 -8.11 11.93 -11.27
N VAL A 143 -9.04 12.69 -10.70
CA VAL A 143 -8.85 14.10 -10.34
C VAL A 143 -8.50 14.20 -8.86
N LYS A 144 -9.24 13.50 -8.00
CA LYS A 144 -9.10 13.59 -6.52
C LYS A 144 -8.23 12.48 -5.90
N ASP A 145 -7.83 11.47 -6.67
CA ASP A 145 -7.02 10.31 -6.24
C ASP A 145 -7.61 9.53 -5.04
N TYR A 146 -8.93 9.49 -4.91
CA TYR A 146 -9.58 8.72 -3.87
C TYR A 146 -9.50 7.21 -4.14
N SER A 147 -9.26 6.45 -3.07
CA SER A 147 -9.32 4.99 -3.15
C SER A 147 -10.76 4.51 -3.29
N ILE A 148 -10.94 3.34 -3.92
CA ILE A 148 -12.26 2.70 -4.07
C ILE A 148 -13.00 2.56 -2.74
N LYS A 149 -12.28 2.34 -1.64
CA LYS A 149 -12.85 2.25 -0.28
C LYS A 149 -13.41 3.59 0.19
N VAL A 150 -12.63 4.67 0.05
CA VAL A 150 -13.03 6.03 0.43
C VAL A 150 -14.23 6.50 -0.40
N ILE A 151 -14.26 6.19 -1.70
CA ILE A 151 -15.39 6.50 -2.58
C ILE A 151 -16.64 5.72 -2.16
N ALA A 152 -16.48 4.44 -1.80
CA ALA A 152 -17.58 3.61 -1.35
C ALA A 152 -18.19 4.13 -0.04
N GLU A 153 -17.36 4.56 0.92
CA GLU A 153 -17.80 5.19 2.16
C GLU A 153 -18.50 6.53 1.89
N THR A 154 -17.93 7.36 1.01
CA THR A 154 -18.47 8.69 0.66
C THR A 154 -19.82 8.59 -0.06
N LEU A 155 -19.98 7.62 -0.96
CA LEU A 155 -21.20 7.39 -1.74
C LEU A 155 -22.15 6.38 -1.08
N GLN A 156 -21.89 5.99 0.18
CA GLN A 156 -22.69 5.04 0.96
C GLN A 156 -23.02 3.76 0.18
N THR A 157 -22.02 3.18 -0.46
CA THR A 157 -22.15 1.97 -1.28
C THR A 157 -21.01 1.00 -1.02
N THR A 158 -20.99 -0.14 -1.71
CA THR A 158 -19.94 -1.15 -1.51
C THR A 158 -18.72 -0.89 -2.41
N PRO A 159 -17.50 -1.21 -1.94
CA PRO A 159 -16.30 -1.14 -2.78
C PRO A 159 -16.40 -1.95 -4.08
N GLN A 160 -17.12 -3.08 -4.03
CA GLN A 160 -17.39 -3.91 -5.20
C GLN A 160 -18.26 -3.20 -6.24
N ASN A 161 -19.25 -2.41 -5.79
CA ASN A 161 -20.10 -1.62 -6.68
C ASN A 161 -19.30 -0.50 -7.37
N ILE A 162 -18.48 0.23 -6.62
CA ILE A 162 -17.57 1.27 -7.17
C ILE A 162 -16.60 0.66 -8.19
N SER A 163 -15.99 -0.48 -7.87
CA SER A 163 -15.08 -1.20 -8.79
C SER A 163 -15.78 -1.60 -10.08
N ASN A 164 -17.04 -2.05 -10.00
CA ASN A 164 -17.83 -2.42 -11.16
C ASN A 164 -18.22 -1.21 -12.02
N LEU A 165 -18.63 -0.10 -11.40
CA LEU A 165 -18.98 1.15 -12.08
C LEU A 165 -17.77 1.76 -12.79
N HIS A 166 -16.62 1.80 -12.11
CA HIS A 166 -15.34 2.26 -12.67
C HIS A 166 -14.94 1.43 -13.89
N ARG A 167 -14.91 0.09 -13.76
CA ARG A 167 -14.60 -0.81 -14.87
C ARG A 167 -15.58 -0.67 -16.04
N LYS A 168 -16.88 -0.50 -15.77
CA LYS A 168 -17.89 -0.27 -16.82
C LYS A 168 -17.67 1.06 -17.53
N ALA A 169 -17.31 2.11 -16.80
CA ALA A 169 -17.01 3.42 -17.37
C ALA A 169 -15.79 3.36 -18.31
N LEU A 170 -14.69 2.74 -17.86
CA LEU A 170 -13.49 2.54 -18.68
C LEU A 170 -13.76 1.71 -19.94
N LYS A 171 -14.54 0.63 -19.83
CA LYS A 171 -14.93 -0.17 -21.00
C LYS A 171 -15.74 0.63 -22.02
N LYS A 172 -16.65 1.50 -21.57
CA LYS A 172 -17.41 2.39 -22.45
C LYS A 172 -16.49 3.38 -23.16
N LEU A 173 -15.60 4.04 -22.42
CA LEU A 173 -14.63 4.99 -22.99
C LEU A 173 -13.74 4.31 -24.02
N HIS A 174 -13.20 3.12 -23.70
CA HIS A 174 -12.37 2.33 -24.61
C HIS A 174 -13.11 1.96 -25.90
N HIS A 175 -14.39 1.58 -25.79
CA HIS A 175 -15.20 1.28 -26.97
C HIS A 175 -15.44 2.52 -27.83
N ILE A 176 -15.76 3.66 -27.22
CA ILE A 176 -16.02 4.92 -27.94
C ILE A 176 -14.78 5.38 -28.71
N ILE A 177 -13.61 5.37 -28.07
CA ILE A 177 -12.35 5.76 -28.69
C ILE A 177 -12.00 4.83 -29.86
N ARG A 178 -12.17 3.50 -29.71
CA ARG A 178 -11.89 2.53 -30.79
C ARG A 178 -12.94 2.47 -31.89
N LYS A 179 -14.17 2.95 -31.67
CA LYS A 179 -15.22 2.94 -32.70
C LYS A 179 -15.04 4.09 -33.71
N GLU A 180 -14.26 5.10 -33.36
CA GLU A 180 -13.97 6.28 -34.20
C GLU A 180 -12.61 6.18 -34.91
N GLU A 181 -11.89 5.06 -34.78
CA GLU A 181 -10.67 4.71 -35.56
C GLU A 181 -10.98 4.00 -36.89
N ILE A 182 -12.27 3.90 -37.31
CA ILE A 182 -12.72 3.31 -38.58
C ILE A 182 -13.47 4.36 -39.40
#